data_AF-A0A6M3LTF2-F1
#
_entry.id   AF-A0A6M3LTF2-F1
#
_cell.length_a   1.000
_cell.length_b   1.000
_cell.length_c   1.000
_cell.angle_alpha   90.00
_cell.angle_beta   90.00
_cell.angle_gamma   90.00
#
_symmetry.space_group_name_H-M   'P 1'
#
loop_
_entity.id
_entity.type
_entity.pdbx_description
1 polymer ?
#
loop_
_entity_poly.entity_id
_entity_poly.type
_entity_poly.pdbx_seq_one_letter_code
_entity_poly.pdbx_strand_id
1 'polypeptide(L)'
;MPEIGEIRKAKEIGYKGGYNFTWHACISCGKGRWVIIYKGKPRSLRCHACANRTLSKEARNKAGEAQRGERHHHWKGGRKHFGGGYIQILLQPDDFFYPMAGKGRYVLEHRLVMAKSLGRCLQSWEIVNHRNKKLNEQGEKDNSFNNLQLTTRSQHDGISQMERKIDKLLQKQEELMREIRLLRFENKELRERV
;
A
#
# COMPACT_ATOMS: atom_id res chain seq x y z
N MET A 1 -1.49 35.63 19.17
CA MET A 1 -2.19 35.12 17.96
C MET A 1 -1.54 35.80 16.76
N PRO A 2 -1.21 35.11 15.65
CA PRO A 2 -0.47 35.72 14.55
C PRO A 2 -1.24 36.89 13.92
N GLU A 3 -0.53 37.87 13.38
CA GLU A 3 -1.11 39.05 12.74
C GLU A 3 -1.41 38.79 11.26
N ILE A 4 -2.49 39.39 10.72
CA ILE A 4 -2.80 39.22 9.29
C ILE A 4 -1.66 39.79 8.46
N GLY A 5 -1.14 38.99 7.53
CA GLY A 5 -0.01 39.34 6.69
C GLY A 5 1.35 38.90 7.25
N GLU A 6 1.42 38.49 8.53
CA GLU A 6 2.66 37.97 9.13
C GLU A 6 3.25 36.84 8.29
N ILE A 7 4.55 36.91 7.99
CA ILE A 7 5.25 35.93 7.15
C ILE A 7 6.20 35.10 8.00
N ARG A 8 6.11 33.77 7.86
CA ARG A 8 7.02 32.81 8.51
C ARG A 8 7.48 31.74 7.53
N LYS A 9 8.68 31.21 7.76
CA LYS A 9 9.18 30.01 7.08
C LYS A 9 8.46 28.77 7.62
N ALA A 10 8.31 27.75 6.79
CA ALA A 10 7.67 26.49 7.17
C ALA A 10 8.17 25.94 8.52
N LYS A 11 9.49 25.91 8.73
CA LYS A 11 10.11 25.38 9.97
C LYS A 11 9.70 26.13 11.23
N GLU A 12 9.45 27.44 11.15
CA GLU A 12 9.10 28.31 12.29
C GLU A 12 7.66 28.07 12.79
N ILE A 13 6.82 27.46 11.97
CA ILE A 13 5.43 27.11 12.29
C ILE A 13 5.21 25.60 12.39
N GLY A 14 6.29 24.82 12.47
CA GLY A 14 6.25 23.37 12.59
C GLY A 14 5.88 22.63 11.29
N TYR A 15 5.95 23.29 10.14
CA TYR A 15 5.67 22.69 8.83
C TYR A 15 6.95 22.18 8.16
N LYS A 16 6.81 21.13 7.35
CA LYS A 16 7.90 20.58 6.53
C LYS A 16 8.02 21.37 5.22
N GLY A 17 9.23 21.47 4.68
CA GLY A 17 9.52 22.10 3.38
C GLY A 17 10.22 23.45 3.48
N GLY A 18 10.41 24.11 2.33
CA GLY A 18 11.14 25.38 2.19
C GLY A 18 10.29 26.59 1.83
N TYR A 19 8.97 26.47 1.85
CA TYR A 19 8.06 27.57 1.47
C TYR A 19 7.90 28.60 2.58
N ASN A 20 7.62 29.84 2.18
CA ASN A 20 7.15 30.89 3.08
C ASN A 20 5.62 30.84 3.18
N PHE A 21 5.11 31.12 4.37
CA PHE A 21 3.70 31.14 4.70
C PHE A 21 3.33 32.53 5.20
N THR A 22 2.13 32.98 4.87
CA THR A 22 1.54 34.18 5.45
C THR A 22 0.30 33.82 6.27
N TRP A 23 0.09 34.48 7.40
CA TRP A 23 -1.15 34.36 8.15
C TRP A 23 -2.26 35.13 7.44
N HIS A 24 -3.29 34.43 6.99
CA HIS A 24 -4.34 35.01 6.16
C HIS A 24 -5.74 34.61 6.66
N ALA A 25 -6.61 35.60 6.87
CA ALA A 25 -8.00 35.40 7.20
C ALA A 25 -8.82 35.04 5.96
N CYS A 26 -9.67 34.01 6.05
CA CYS A 26 -10.55 33.65 4.95
C CYS A 26 -11.52 34.81 4.62
N ILE A 27 -11.54 35.25 3.37
CA ILE A 27 -12.46 36.34 2.90
C ILE A 27 -13.96 36.00 2.98
N SER A 28 -14.34 34.82 3.46
CA SER A 28 -15.74 34.36 3.55
C SER A 28 -16.21 34.12 4.98
N CYS A 29 -15.32 33.61 5.84
CA CYS A 29 -15.69 33.24 7.22
C CYS A 29 -14.76 33.84 8.27
N GLY A 30 -13.80 34.68 7.88
CA GLY A 30 -12.87 35.36 8.81
C GLY A 30 -11.81 34.48 9.46
N LYS A 31 -11.92 33.14 9.37
CA LYS A 31 -10.97 32.22 10.05
C LYS A 31 -9.54 32.39 9.54
N GLY A 32 -8.61 32.72 10.45
CA GLY A 32 -7.18 32.84 10.21
C GLY A 32 -6.50 31.48 10.04
N ARG A 33 -5.50 31.42 9.14
CA ARG A 33 -4.66 30.23 8.92
C ARG A 33 -3.35 30.62 8.24
N TRP A 34 -2.34 29.77 8.35
CA TRP A 34 -1.13 29.85 7.52
C TRP A 34 -1.43 29.42 6.09
N VAL A 35 -1.07 30.24 5.11
CA VAL A 35 -1.25 29.99 3.67
C VAL A 35 0.10 30.16 2.96
N ILE A 36 0.44 29.23 2.07
CA ILE A 36 1.65 29.31 1.24
C ILE A 36 1.64 30.61 0.44
N ILE A 37 2.78 31.31 0.41
CA ILE A 37 3.00 32.46 -0.48
C ILE A 37 3.48 31.95 -1.83
N TYR A 38 2.82 32.37 -2.90
CA TYR A 38 3.23 32.10 -4.28
C TYR A 38 3.21 33.39 -5.08
N LYS A 39 4.32 33.73 -5.76
CA LYS A 39 4.49 35.00 -6.48
C LYS A 39 4.10 36.24 -5.65
N GLY A 40 4.53 36.26 -4.39
CA GLY A 40 4.30 37.38 -3.46
C GLY A 40 2.87 37.48 -2.90
N LYS A 41 1.97 36.55 -3.20
CA LYS A 41 0.57 36.57 -2.74
C LYS A 41 0.18 35.28 -2.00
N PRO A 42 -0.80 35.32 -1.08
CA PRO A 42 -1.35 34.10 -0.50
C PRO A 42 -1.97 33.23 -1.60
N ARG A 43 -1.56 31.96 -1.68
CA ARG A 43 -2.02 31.01 -2.70
C ARG A 43 -3.53 30.79 -2.70
N SER A 44 -4.18 30.91 -1.54
CA SER A 44 -5.62 30.72 -1.39
C SER A 44 -6.21 31.80 -0.48
N LEU A 45 -7.17 32.57 -1.00
CA LEU A 45 -7.87 33.59 -0.22
C LEU A 45 -8.99 33.00 0.65
N ARG A 46 -9.62 31.90 0.22
CA ARG A 46 -10.65 31.18 0.97
C ARG A 46 -10.09 29.93 1.64
N CYS A 47 -10.61 29.58 2.82
CA CYS A 47 -10.31 28.29 3.44
C CYS A 47 -10.92 27.15 2.61
N HIS A 48 -10.41 25.92 2.77
CA HIS A 48 -10.84 24.76 1.99
C HIS A 48 -12.37 24.54 2.06
N ALA A 49 -12.97 24.72 3.24
CA ALA A 49 -14.42 24.59 3.42
C ALA A 49 -15.21 25.65 2.64
N CYS A 50 -14.83 26.93 2.73
CA CYS A 50 -15.52 28.01 2.00
C CYS A 50 -15.29 27.94 0.49
N ALA A 51 -14.09 27.54 0.05
CA ALA A 51 -13.79 27.32 -1.36
C ALA A 51 -14.64 26.18 -1.95
N ASN A 52 -14.83 25.08 -1.21
CA ASN A 52 -15.66 23.97 -1.68
C ASN A 52 -17.15 24.34 -1.74
N ARG A 53 -17.64 25.17 -0.82
CA ARG A 53 -19.03 25.67 -0.85
C ARG A 53 -19.33 26.49 -2.09
N THR A 54 -18.36 27.25 -2.60
CA THR A 54 -18.53 28.06 -3.81
C THR A 54 -18.49 27.26 -5.11
N LEU A 55 -18.05 26.00 -5.09
CA LEU A 55 -18.09 25.14 -6.28
C LEU A 55 -19.52 24.65 -6.55
N SER A 56 -19.93 24.67 -7.82
CA SER A 56 -21.18 24.03 -8.25
C SER A 56 -21.11 22.52 -8.07
N LYS A 57 -22.27 21.85 -8.05
CA LYS A 57 -22.33 20.39 -7.96
C LYS A 57 -21.62 19.73 -9.14
N GLU A 58 -21.78 20.29 -10.34
CA GLU A 58 -21.13 19.85 -11.57
C GLU A 58 -19.60 19.98 -11.47
N ALA A 59 -19.10 21.12 -10.97
CA ALA A 59 -17.66 21.32 -10.80
C ALA A 59 -17.04 20.32 -9.81
N ARG A 60 -17.73 20.02 -8.71
CA ARG A 60 -17.29 18.99 -7.75
C ARG A 60 -17.30 17.59 -8.36
N ASN A 61 -18.34 17.25 -9.12
CA ASN A 61 -18.43 15.96 -9.80
C ASN A 61 -17.31 15.80 -10.82
N LYS A 62 -17.09 16.81 -11.68
CA LYS A 62 -16.02 16.81 -12.69
C LYS A 62 -14.63 16.66 -12.06
N ALA A 63 -14.38 17.37 -10.96
CA ALA A 63 -13.13 17.21 -10.21
C ALA A 63 -12.97 15.81 -9.62
N GLY A 64 -14.06 15.21 -9.13
CA GLY A 64 -14.08 13.83 -8.62
C GLY A 64 -13.86 12.78 -9.71
N GLU A 65 -14.41 12.99 -10.92
CA GLU A 65 -14.21 12.11 -12.07
C GLU A 65 -12.77 12.11 -12.58
N ALA A 66 -12.13 13.27 -12.65
CA ALA A 66 -10.72 13.38 -13.02
C ALA A 66 -9.78 12.67 -12.03
N GLN A 67 -10.26 12.42 -10.81
CA GLN A 67 -9.49 11.78 -9.75
C GLN A 67 -9.72 10.26 -9.65
N ARG A 68 -10.42 9.63 -10.61
CA ARG A 68 -10.81 8.22 -10.53
C ARG A 68 -10.54 7.48 -11.83
N GLY A 69 -10.30 6.17 -11.70
CA GLY A 69 -10.13 5.27 -12.84
C GLY A 69 -9.02 5.75 -13.79
N GLU A 70 -9.18 5.46 -15.07
CA GLU A 70 -8.23 5.79 -16.14
C GLU A 70 -7.88 7.27 -16.27
N ARG A 71 -8.75 8.16 -15.77
CA ARG A 71 -8.50 9.61 -15.80
C ARG A 71 -7.50 10.06 -14.74
N HIS A 72 -7.27 9.25 -13.70
CA HIS A 72 -6.29 9.56 -12.66
C HIS A 72 -4.88 9.18 -13.14
N HIS A 73 -3.93 10.12 -13.10
CA HIS A 73 -2.55 9.88 -13.59
C HIS A 73 -1.78 8.76 -12.89
N HIS A 74 -2.13 8.40 -11.64
CA HIS A 74 -1.59 7.21 -10.96
C HIS A 74 -2.40 5.92 -11.20
N TRP A 75 -3.37 5.92 -12.12
CA TRP A 75 -4.12 4.72 -12.47
C TRP A 75 -3.21 3.71 -13.17
N LYS A 76 -3.26 2.47 -12.69
CA LYS A 76 -2.47 1.35 -13.20
C LYS A 76 -3.39 0.23 -13.66
N GLY A 77 -4.37 0.54 -14.51
CA GLY A 77 -5.30 -0.45 -15.07
C GLY A 77 -6.19 -1.15 -14.01
N GLY A 78 -6.43 -0.50 -12.87
CA GLY A 78 -7.21 -1.11 -11.78
C GLY A 78 -6.42 -2.08 -10.91
N ARG A 79 -5.10 -2.14 -11.08
CA ARG A 79 -4.17 -2.89 -10.23
C ARG A 79 -3.68 -2.03 -9.06
N LYS A 80 -3.80 -2.55 -7.83
CA LYS A 80 -3.43 -1.85 -6.60
C LYS A 80 -2.67 -2.76 -5.64
N HIS A 81 -1.55 -2.30 -5.10
CA HIS A 81 -0.85 -3.01 -4.03
C HIS A 81 -1.67 -3.03 -2.74
N PHE A 82 -1.68 -4.18 -2.09
CA PHE A 82 -2.25 -4.44 -0.79
C PHE A 82 -1.16 -5.03 0.12
N GLY A 83 -1.32 -4.88 1.44
CA GLY A 83 -0.27 -5.24 2.40
C GLY A 83 0.22 -6.68 2.25
N GLY A 84 1.50 -6.94 2.54
CA GLY A 84 2.08 -8.28 2.45
C GLY A 84 2.34 -8.78 1.02
N GLY A 85 2.48 -7.86 0.06
CA GLY A 85 2.78 -8.17 -1.34
C GLY A 85 1.59 -8.70 -2.15
N TYR A 86 0.37 -8.58 -1.62
CA TYR A 86 -0.84 -8.91 -2.36
C TYR A 86 -1.21 -7.80 -3.34
N ILE A 87 -1.89 -8.20 -4.41
CA ILE A 87 -2.41 -7.29 -5.42
C ILE A 87 -3.93 -7.40 -5.46
N GLN A 88 -4.59 -6.26 -5.60
CA GLN A 88 -6.02 -6.15 -5.84
C GLN A 88 -6.28 -5.70 -7.28
N ILE A 89 -7.30 -6.30 -7.90
CA ILE A 89 -7.76 -6.00 -9.26
C ILE A 89 -9.18 -5.44 -9.19
N LEU A 90 -9.40 -4.28 -9.79
CA LEU A 90 -10.73 -3.70 -9.96
C LEU A 90 -11.50 -4.50 -11.02
N LEU A 91 -12.69 -4.99 -10.66
CA LEU A 91 -13.63 -5.60 -11.59
C LEU A 91 -14.75 -4.62 -11.97
N GLN A 92 -15.25 -4.76 -13.19
CA GLN A 92 -16.44 -4.04 -13.64
C GLN A 92 -17.71 -4.79 -13.19
N PRO A 93 -18.86 -4.10 -12.99
CA PRO A 93 -20.10 -4.72 -12.52
C PRO A 93 -20.64 -5.87 -13.38
N ASP A 94 -20.29 -5.88 -14.67
CA ASP A 94 -20.65 -6.88 -15.67
C ASP A 94 -19.64 -8.04 -15.78
N ASP A 95 -18.53 -7.99 -15.03
CA ASP A 95 -17.56 -9.08 -14.98
C ASP A 95 -18.17 -10.32 -14.31
N PHE A 96 -18.00 -11.50 -14.91
CA PHE A 96 -18.48 -12.77 -14.36
C PHE A 96 -17.99 -13.04 -12.93
N PHE A 97 -16.78 -12.60 -12.58
CA PHE A 97 -16.17 -12.76 -11.25
C PHE A 97 -16.50 -11.60 -10.30
N TYR A 98 -17.33 -10.63 -10.71
CA TYR A 98 -17.76 -9.51 -9.88
C TYR A 98 -18.35 -9.91 -8.52
N PRO A 99 -19.08 -11.04 -8.36
CA PRO A 99 -19.54 -11.50 -7.04
C PRO A 99 -18.42 -11.77 -6.02
N MET A 100 -17.17 -11.97 -6.46
CA MET A 100 -16.01 -12.12 -5.59
C MET A 100 -15.42 -10.78 -5.10
N ALA A 101 -15.86 -9.66 -5.67
CA ALA A 101 -15.32 -8.35 -5.36
C ALA A 101 -15.91 -7.79 -4.06
N GLY A 102 -15.07 -7.13 -3.25
CA GLY A 102 -15.53 -6.44 -2.03
C GLY A 102 -16.24 -5.11 -2.32
N LYS A 103 -16.57 -4.35 -1.27
CA LYS A 103 -17.27 -3.04 -1.33
C LYS A 103 -16.64 -1.99 -2.26
N GLY A 104 -15.37 -2.17 -2.65
CA GLY A 104 -14.66 -1.30 -3.59
C GLY A 104 -14.61 -1.81 -5.04
N ARG A 105 -15.28 -2.92 -5.36
CA ARG A 105 -15.17 -3.68 -6.62
C ARG A 105 -13.78 -4.29 -6.86
N TYR A 106 -13.01 -4.47 -5.79
CA TYR A 106 -11.69 -5.09 -5.86
C TYR A 106 -11.74 -6.55 -5.42
N VAL A 107 -11.03 -7.41 -6.14
CA VAL A 107 -10.74 -8.80 -5.79
C VAL A 107 -9.24 -9.00 -5.64
N LEU A 108 -8.78 -9.93 -4.81
CA LEU A 108 -7.37 -10.28 -4.74
C LEU A 108 -6.94 -11.03 -6.01
N GLU A 109 -5.83 -10.64 -6.61
CA GLU A 109 -5.36 -11.16 -7.90
C GLU A 109 -5.18 -12.69 -7.88
N HIS A 110 -4.54 -13.24 -6.85
CA HIS A 110 -4.38 -14.69 -6.70
C HIS A 110 -5.72 -15.45 -6.62
N ARG A 111 -6.75 -14.86 -5.99
CA ARG A 111 -8.11 -15.45 -5.98
C ARG A 111 -8.71 -15.43 -7.38
N LEU A 112 -8.52 -14.34 -8.12
CA LEU A 112 -9.04 -14.21 -9.48
C LEU A 112 -8.36 -15.18 -10.45
N VAL A 113 -7.03 -15.37 -10.34
CA VAL A 113 -6.29 -16.36 -11.14
C VAL A 113 -6.82 -17.77 -10.91
N MET A 114 -7.02 -18.14 -9.64
CA MET A 114 -7.58 -19.45 -9.28
C MET A 114 -9.05 -19.61 -9.74
N ALA A 115 -9.88 -18.58 -9.61
CA ALA A 115 -11.26 -18.62 -10.08
C ALA A 115 -11.34 -18.81 -11.61
N LYS A 116 -10.48 -18.09 -12.35
CA LYS A 116 -10.37 -18.19 -13.80
C LYS A 116 -9.96 -19.58 -14.25
N SER A 117 -8.97 -20.20 -13.59
CA SER A 117 -8.55 -21.57 -13.95
C SER A 117 -9.61 -22.63 -13.62
N LEU A 118 -10.45 -22.40 -12.62
CA LEU A 118 -11.58 -23.28 -12.27
C LEU A 118 -12.85 -23.01 -13.09
N GLY A 119 -12.92 -21.88 -13.82
CA GLY A 119 -14.11 -21.49 -14.58
C GLY A 119 -15.33 -21.14 -13.72
N ARG A 120 -15.14 -20.80 -12.43
CA ARG A 120 -16.24 -20.42 -11.51
C ARG A 120 -15.80 -19.43 -10.45
N CYS A 121 -16.75 -18.72 -9.86
CA CYS A 121 -16.48 -17.92 -8.67
C CYS A 121 -16.05 -18.79 -7.49
N LEU A 122 -15.09 -18.29 -6.70
CA LEU A 122 -14.71 -18.88 -5.43
C LEU A 122 -15.67 -18.43 -4.33
N GLN A 123 -16.03 -19.38 -3.48
CA GLN A 123 -16.80 -19.13 -2.27
C GLN A 123 -15.95 -18.41 -1.22
N SER A 124 -16.61 -17.81 -0.24
CA SER A 124 -15.94 -17.04 0.82
C SER A 124 -15.06 -17.89 1.73
N TRP A 125 -15.38 -19.17 1.91
CA TRP A 125 -14.60 -20.13 2.71
C TRP A 125 -13.48 -20.82 1.94
N GLU A 126 -13.45 -20.72 0.62
CA GLU A 126 -12.37 -21.25 -0.20
C GLU A 126 -11.16 -20.31 -0.10
N ILE A 127 -10.05 -20.82 0.42
CA ILE A 127 -8.83 -20.05 0.63
C ILE A 127 -7.84 -20.41 -0.46
N VAL A 128 -7.19 -19.39 -1.02
CA VAL A 128 -6.11 -19.60 -2.00
C VAL A 128 -4.79 -19.30 -1.29
N ASN A 129 -4.03 -20.34 -1.03
CA ASN A 129 -2.71 -20.27 -0.40
C ASN A 129 -1.61 -20.18 -1.47
N HIS A 130 -0.58 -19.38 -1.19
CA HIS A 130 0.66 -19.40 -1.97
C HIS A 130 1.58 -20.49 -1.44
N ARG A 131 2.06 -21.38 -2.31
CA ARG A 131 3.04 -22.42 -1.95
C ARG A 131 4.39 -21.80 -1.58
N ASN A 132 4.79 -20.74 -2.28
CA ASN A 132 5.95 -19.92 -1.99
C ASN A 132 5.52 -18.46 -1.78
N LYS A 133 5.99 -17.86 -0.67
CA LYS A 133 5.66 -16.48 -0.26
C LYS A 133 6.72 -15.45 -0.68
N LYS A 134 7.73 -15.85 -1.46
CA LYS A 134 8.76 -14.96 -1.97
C LYS A 134 8.15 -13.82 -2.79
N LEU A 135 8.62 -12.61 -2.51
CA LEU A 135 8.26 -11.42 -3.25
C LEU A 135 9.23 -11.21 -4.42
N ASN A 136 8.74 -10.70 -5.54
CA ASN A 136 9.58 -10.21 -6.62
C ASN A 136 10.24 -8.87 -6.25
N GLU A 137 11.06 -8.33 -7.15
CA GLU A 137 11.77 -7.06 -6.97
C GLU A 137 10.83 -5.87 -6.71
N GLN A 138 9.58 -5.97 -7.17
CA GLN A 138 8.52 -4.98 -6.99
C GLN A 138 7.73 -5.19 -5.68
N GLY A 139 8.12 -6.18 -4.87
CA GLY A 139 7.48 -6.49 -3.59
C GLY A 139 6.15 -7.23 -3.73
N GLU A 140 5.95 -7.98 -4.81
CA GLU A 140 4.69 -8.66 -5.15
C GLU A 140 4.84 -10.19 -5.05
N LYS A 141 3.76 -10.87 -4.63
CA LYS A 141 3.72 -12.33 -4.63
C LYS A 141 3.56 -12.89 -6.05
N ASP A 142 4.20 -14.03 -6.30
CA ASP A 142 3.99 -14.79 -7.53
C ASP A 142 2.59 -15.43 -7.54
N ASN A 143 1.72 -14.93 -8.43
CA ASN A 143 0.34 -15.39 -8.58
C ASN A 143 0.18 -16.42 -9.71
N SER A 144 1.27 -16.99 -10.23
CA SER A 144 1.24 -18.07 -11.20
C SER A 144 0.47 -19.27 -10.64
N PHE A 145 -0.40 -19.89 -11.45
CA PHE A 145 -1.27 -20.98 -10.99
C PHE A 145 -0.51 -22.11 -10.28
N ASN A 146 0.70 -22.45 -10.75
CA ASN A 146 1.56 -23.48 -10.14
C ASN A 146 2.03 -23.12 -8.72
N ASN A 147 2.06 -21.83 -8.36
CA ASN A 147 2.38 -21.35 -7.02
C ASN A 147 1.14 -21.21 -6.13
N LEU A 148 -0.06 -21.47 -6.65
CA LEU A 148 -1.31 -21.35 -5.91
C LEU A 148 -1.85 -22.73 -5.51
N GLN A 149 -2.58 -22.76 -4.40
CA GLN A 149 -3.28 -23.94 -3.93
C GLN A 149 -4.62 -23.53 -3.32
N LEU A 150 -5.70 -24.16 -3.75
CA LEU A 150 -7.00 -24.02 -3.11
C LEU A 150 -7.05 -24.90 -1.86
N THR A 151 -7.43 -24.32 -0.72
CA THR A 151 -7.46 -24.99 0.58
C THR A 151 -8.69 -24.58 1.36
N THR A 152 -9.00 -25.37 2.39
CA THR A 152 -9.99 -25.02 3.42
C THR A 152 -9.32 -24.26 4.57
N ARG A 153 -10.13 -23.64 5.45
CA ARG A 153 -9.62 -22.93 6.62
C ARG A 153 -8.73 -23.79 7.52
N SER A 154 -9.19 -24.99 7.86
CA SER A 154 -8.43 -25.91 8.71
C SER A 154 -7.08 -26.28 8.09
N GLN A 155 -7.06 -26.60 6.80
CA GLN A 155 -5.83 -26.93 6.07
C GLN A 155 -4.87 -25.73 5.99
N HIS A 156 -5.39 -24.53 5.69
CA HIS A 156 -4.60 -23.32 5.61
C HIS A 156 -3.89 -23.00 6.95
N ASP A 157 -4.60 -23.15 8.06
CA ASP A 157 -4.05 -22.87 9.39
C ASP A 157 -2.98 -23.91 9.77
N GLY A 158 -3.14 -25.17 9.36
CA GLY A 158 -2.10 -26.20 9.49
C GLY A 158 -0.85 -25.89 8.64
N ILE A 159 -1.04 -25.55 7.36
CA ILE A 159 0.06 -25.16 6.45
C ILE A 159 0.83 -23.98 7.02
N SER A 160 0.13 -22.93 7.45
CA SER A 160 0.74 -21.72 8.02
C SER A 160 1.56 -22.00 9.27
N GLN A 161 1.13 -22.96 10.11
CA GLN A 161 1.91 -23.39 11.28
C GLN A 161 3.16 -24.14 10.88
N MET A 162 3.05 -25.08 9.94
CA MET A 162 4.18 -25.86 9.45
C MET A 162 5.23 -24.97 8.79
N GLU A 163 4.83 -24.04 7.92
CA GLU A 163 5.74 -23.10 7.25
C GLU A 163 6.53 -22.28 8.27
N ARG A 164 5.88 -21.72 9.29
CA ARG A 164 6.58 -20.96 10.36
C ARG A 164 7.58 -21.83 11.13
N LYS A 165 7.27 -23.10 11.34
CA LYS A 165 8.18 -24.03 12.01
C LYS A 165 9.39 -24.34 11.11
N ILE A 166 9.15 -24.57 9.82
CA ILE A 166 10.21 -24.79 8.82
C ILE A 166 11.13 -23.56 8.75
N ASP A 167 10.59 -22.35 8.66
CA ASP A 167 11.38 -21.12 8.62
C ASP A 167 12.30 -20.98 9.84
N LYS A 168 11.78 -21.25 11.05
CA LYS A 168 12.57 -21.25 12.28
C LYS A 168 13.67 -22.31 12.27
N LEU A 169 13.38 -23.50 11.79
CA LEU A 169 14.35 -24.59 11.70
C LEU A 169 15.46 -24.27 10.71
N LEU A 170 15.12 -23.69 9.55
CA LEU A 170 16.09 -23.26 8.54
C LEU A 170 17.00 -22.16 9.06
N GLN A 171 16.44 -21.15 9.76
CA GLN A 171 17.25 -20.12 10.43
C GLN A 171 18.22 -20.74 11.44
N LYS A 172 17.75 -21.69 12.24
CA LYS A 172 18.61 -22.35 13.22
C LYS A 172 19.71 -23.19 12.56
N GLN A 173 19.39 -23.89 11.48
CA GLN A 173 20.35 -24.65 10.69
C GLN A 173 21.44 -23.72 10.14
N GLU A 174 21.08 -22.54 9.66
CA GLU A 174 22.03 -21.56 9.13
C GLU A 174 22.97 -21.03 10.23
N GLU A 175 22.44 -20.71 11.42
CA GLU A 175 23.25 -20.33 12.59
C GLU A 175 24.27 -21.41 12.95
N LEU A 176 23.81 -22.66 13.09
CA LEU A 176 24.67 -23.80 13.42
C LEU A 176 25.75 -24.02 12.37
N MET A 177 25.42 -23.88 11.08
CA MET A 177 26.41 -23.99 10.01
C MET A 177 27.47 -22.88 10.07
N ARG A 178 27.11 -21.66 10.46
CA ARG A 178 28.08 -20.58 10.68
C ARG A 178 29.00 -20.88 11.85
N GLU A 179 28.45 -21.34 12.97
CA GLU A 179 29.22 -21.73 14.16
C GLU A 179 30.21 -22.86 13.85
N ILE A 180 29.76 -23.92 13.17
CA ILE A 180 30.63 -25.03 12.73
C ILE A 180 31.76 -24.51 11.84
N ARG A 181 31.50 -23.54 10.95
CA ARG A 181 32.53 -22.96 10.08
C ARG A 181 33.59 -22.21 10.89
N LEU A 182 33.19 -21.45 11.91
CA LEU A 182 34.11 -20.73 12.80
C LEU A 182 34.95 -21.71 13.63
N LEU A 183 34.32 -22.69 14.26
CA LEU A 183 35.02 -23.72 15.04
C LEU A 183 36.02 -24.50 14.18
N ARG A 184 35.68 -24.82 12.92
CA ARG A 184 36.61 -25.47 11.99
C ARG A 184 37.82 -24.58 11.66
N PHE A 185 37.61 -23.27 11.53
CA PHE A 185 38.68 -22.32 11.31
C PHE A 185 39.61 -22.23 12.54
N GLU A 186 39.05 -22.05 13.74
CA GLU A 186 39.82 -22.01 14.99
C GLU A 186 40.63 -23.29 15.23
N ASN A 187 40.02 -24.47 14.99
CA ASN A 187 40.73 -25.74 15.11
C ASN A 187 41.89 -25.88 14.12
N LYS A 188 41.76 -25.31 12.92
CA LYS A 188 42.86 -25.29 11.94
C LYS A 188 44.01 -24.43 12.47
N GLU A 189 43.73 -23.23 12.96
CA GLU A 189 44.75 -22.34 13.52
C GLU A 189 45.46 -22.97 14.73
N LEU A 190 44.73 -23.67 15.61
CA LEU A 190 45.32 -24.37 16.75
C LEU A 190 46.27 -25.50 16.33
N ARG A 191 45.92 -26.24 15.27
CA ARG A 191 46.78 -27.31 14.72
C ARG A 191 48.06 -26.79 14.06
N GLU A 192 48.01 -25.60 13.47
CA GLU A 192 49.18 -24.97 12.83
C GLU A 192 50.13 -24.30 13.85
N ARG A 193 49.72 -24.17 15.12
CA ARG A 193 50.52 -23.61 16.22
C ARG A 193 51.32 -24.64 17.02
N VAL A 194 51.13 -25.94 16.74
CA VAL A 194 51.83 -27.07 17.38
C VAL A 194 52.81 -27.67 16.38
#